data_AF-A0A142X2A4-F1
#
_entry.id   AF-A0A142X2A4-F1
#
_cell.length_a   1.000
_cell.length_b   1.000
_cell.length_c   1.000
_cell.angle_alpha   90.00
_cell.angle_beta   90.00
_cell.angle_gamma   90.00
#
_symmetry.space_group_name_H-M   'P 1'
#
loop_
_entity.id
_entity.type
_entity.pdbx_description
1 polymer ?
#
loop_
_entity_poly.entity_id
_entity_poly.type
_entity_poly.pdbx_seq_one_letter_code
_entity_poly.pdbx_strand_id
1 'polypeptide(L)'
;MTAADFLAIAELLAAFSIPVIAVTAEGVEYGTEATTVQRGRADRIFAAWPAPPEPGQPPEPEPEPPPVPVTSPERVLTLHNRLSLMGIPAIGVARDRIDFGAEATEPQRATATALFDAWDWDAPPVPAQVTATQAKLALIDAGLYEAVDVWITGAEAEQDGFRYRVVWDASNWSRTSRELNEIAGKFGLTDPQVDDLFRLAATK
;
A
#
# COMPACT_ATOMS: atom_id res chain seq x y z
N MET A 1 -14.71 -38.10 -0.84
CA MET A 1 -13.43 -37.48 -0.43
C MET A 1 -12.50 -38.62 -0.04
N THR A 2 -11.37 -38.74 -0.74
CA THR A 2 -10.39 -39.81 -0.54
C THR A 2 -9.40 -39.40 0.56
N ALA A 3 -8.63 -40.35 1.10
CA ALA A 3 -7.58 -40.05 2.07
C ALA A 3 -6.52 -39.05 1.51
N ALA A 4 -6.34 -39.03 0.19
CA ALA A 4 -5.46 -38.07 -0.48
C ALA A 4 -6.01 -36.63 -0.43
N ASP A 5 -7.34 -36.45 -0.48
CA ASP A 5 -7.98 -35.13 -0.41
C ASP A 5 -7.83 -34.50 0.98
N PHE A 6 -7.89 -35.30 2.05
CA PHE A 6 -7.68 -34.82 3.42
C PHE A 6 -6.25 -34.34 3.67
N LEU A 7 -5.26 -35.01 3.09
CA LEU A 7 -3.85 -34.64 3.23
C LEU A 7 -3.55 -33.30 2.53
N ALA A 8 -4.13 -33.09 1.34
CA ALA A 8 -3.98 -31.84 0.60
C ALA A 8 -4.61 -30.64 1.34
N ILE A 9 -5.74 -30.84 2.04
CA ILE A 9 -6.38 -29.80 2.85
C ILE A 9 -5.55 -29.49 4.10
N ALA A 10 -4.98 -30.50 4.76
CA ALA A 10 -4.12 -30.31 5.92
C ALA A 10 -2.82 -29.53 5.59
N GLU A 11 -2.19 -29.82 4.45
CA GLU A 11 -1.00 -29.08 3.99
C GLU A 11 -1.32 -27.62 3.64
N LEU A 12 -2.48 -27.37 3.01
CA LEU A 12 -2.90 -26.01 2.69
C LEU A 12 -3.10 -25.18 3.97
N LEU A 13 -3.70 -25.74 5.02
CA LEU A 13 -3.97 -25.04 6.29
C LEU A 13 -2.70 -24.79 7.11
N ALA A 14 -1.71 -25.68 7.04
CA ALA A 14 -0.41 -25.51 7.69
C ALA A 14 0.37 -24.29 7.13
N ALA A 15 0.17 -23.96 5.85
CA ALA A 15 0.81 -22.79 5.23
C ALA A 15 0.32 -21.45 5.77
N PHE A 16 -0.84 -21.41 6.43
CA PHE A 16 -1.46 -20.18 6.95
C PHE A 16 -1.29 -19.97 8.47
N SER A 17 -0.48 -20.79 9.17
CA SER A 17 -0.31 -20.71 10.64
C SER A 17 -1.63 -20.73 11.43
N ILE A 18 -2.64 -21.44 10.93
CA ILE A 18 -3.89 -21.64 11.65
C ILE A 18 -3.75 -22.91 12.50
N PRO A 19 -3.83 -22.84 13.84
CA PRO A 19 -3.72 -24.04 14.68
C PRO A 19 -4.98 -24.91 14.50
N VAL A 20 -4.81 -26.07 13.85
CA VAL A 20 -5.87 -27.08 13.69
C VAL A 20 -5.64 -28.19 14.71
N ILE A 21 -6.59 -28.38 15.65
CA ILE A 21 -6.43 -29.31 16.78
C ILE A 21 -6.78 -30.76 16.38
N ALA A 22 -7.73 -30.97 15.45
CA ALA A 22 -7.98 -32.27 14.82
C ALA A 22 -8.84 -32.10 13.55
N VAL A 23 -8.65 -32.98 12.57
CA VAL A 23 -9.54 -33.14 11.40
C VAL A 23 -10.08 -34.56 11.42
N THR A 24 -11.40 -34.73 11.53
CA THR A 24 -12.06 -36.04 11.48
C THR A 24 -12.90 -36.18 10.21
N ALA A 25 -13.36 -37.39 9.90
CA ALA A 25 -14.18 -37.67 8.72
C ALA A 25 -15.55 -36.96 8.72
N GLU A 26 -15.97 -36.39 9.85
CA GLU A 26 -17.29 -35.77 10.04
C GLU A 26 -17.26 -34.22 10.03
N GLY A 27 -16.09 -33.58 10.01
CA GLY A 27 -15.97 -32.11 9.94
C GLY A 27 -14.75 -31.55 10.67
N VAL A 28 -14.54 -30.24 10.53
CA VAL A 28 -13.48 -29.47 11.21
C VAL A 28 -14.07 -28.75 12.42
N GLU A 29 -13.63 -29.09 13.63
CA GLU A 29 -14.00 -28.36 14.85
C GLU A 29 -13.03 -27.21 15.12
N TYR A 30 -13.57 -26.00 15.27
CA TYR A 30 -12.80 -24.82 15.67
C TYR A 30 -13.04 -24.54 17.16
N GLY A 31 -12.02 -24.70 17.98
CA GLY A 31 -12.05 -24.37 19.40
C GLY A 31 -11.98 -22.86 19.61
N THR A 32 -12.99 -22.28 20.27
CA THR A 32 -12.96 -20.90 20.76
C THR A 32 -12.75 -20.92 22.28
N GLU A 33 -11.50 -20.84 22.71
CA GLU A 33 -11.22 -20.55 24.13
C GLU A 33 -11.53 -19.08 24.40
N ALA A 34 -12.77 -18.81 24.80
CA ALA A 34 -13.15 -17.57 25.45
C ALA A 34 -12.78 -17.67 26.93
N THR A 35 -11.74 -16.95 27.38
CA THR A 35 -11.53 -16.73 28.81
C THR A 35 -11.28 -15.25 29.14
N THR A 36 -12.36 -14.62 29.58
CA THR A 36 -12.49 -13.69 30.72
C THR A 36 -11.57 -12.46 30.79
N VAL A 37 -12.05 -11.35 30.22
CA VAL A 37 -11.57 -9.99 30.54
C VAL A 37 -11.99 -9.63 31.98
N GLN A 38 -10.99 -9.35 32.83
CA GLN A 38 -11.17 -8.84 34.19
C GLN A 38 -12.02 -7.55 34.20
N ARG A 39 -13.26 -7.64 34.70
CA ARG A 39 -14.04 -6.50 35.21
C ARG A 39 -13.36 -5.98 36.50
N GLY A 40 -12.37 -5.11 36.36
CA GLY A 40 -11.71 -4.50 37.52
C GLY A 40 -11.26 -3.05 37.33
N ARG A 41 -11.55 -2.42 36.19
CA ARG A 41 -10.94 -1.14 35.82
C ARG A 41 -11.90 -0.10 35.21
N ALA A 42 -13.21 -0.26 35.38
CA ALA A 42 -14.20 0.68 34.86
C ALA A 42 -14.38 1.93 35.76
N ASP A 43 -14.14 1.82 37.07
CA ASP A 43 -14.52 2.89 38.01
C ASP A 43 -13.56 4.09 38.07
N ARG A 44 -12.40 4.02 37.40
CA ARG A 44 -11.42 5.12 37.40
C ARG A 44 -11.44 6.01 36.16
N ILE A 45 -12.19 5.67 35.13
CA ILE A 45 -12.18 6.41 33.85
C ILE A 45 -13.20 7.57 33.85
N PHE A 46 -14.20 7.55 34.73
CA PHE A 46 -15.27 8.56 34.75
C PHE A 46 -14.94 9.85 35.53
N ALA A 47 -13.79 9.94 36.21
CA ALA A 47 -13.43 11.12 37.01
C ALA A 47 -13.00 12.35 36.18
N ALA A 48 -12.85 12.21 34.86
CA ALA A 48 -12.45 13.28 33.96
C ALA A 48 -13.50 13.62 32.88
N TRP A 49 -14.76 13.20 33.08
CA TRP A 49 -15.82 13.57 32.14
C TRP A 49 -16.22 15.04 32.36
N PRO A 50 -16.08 15.93 31.37
CA PRO A 50 -16.46 17.32 31.52
C PRO A 50 -17.96 17.44 31.81
N ALA A 51 -18.33 18.42 32.63
CA ALA A 51 -19.74 18.65 32.96
C ALA A 51 -20.55 18.85 31.65
N PRO A 52 -21.79 18.30 31.58
CA PRO A 52 -22.64 18.51 30.42
C PRO A 52 -22.85 20.01 30.19
N PRO A 53 -22.85 20.47 28.92
CA PRO A 53 -23.03 21.88 28.62
C PRO A 53 -24.37 22.39 29.12
N GLU A 54 -24.42 23.65 29.54
CA GLU A 54 -25.66 24.26 30.03
C GLU A 54 -26.72 24.30 28.91
N PRO A 55 -27.97 23.91 29.21
CA PRO A 55 -29.04 23.90 28.21
C PRO A 55 -29.32 25.33 27.72
N GLY A 56 -29.09 25.57 26.43
CA GLY A 56 -29.40 26.83 25.76
C GLY A 56 -28.19 27.60 25.23
N GLN A 57 -26.96 27.16 25.51
CA GLN A 57 -25.78 27.73 24.88
C GLN A 57 -25.60 27.11 23.49
N PRO A 58 -25.65 27.90 22.39
CA PRO A 58 -25.26 27.40 21.08
C PRO A 58 -23.81 26.89 21.19
N PRO A 59 -23.49 25.72 20.59
CA PRO A 59 -22.14 25.19 20.66
C PRO A 59 -21.18 26.27 20.15
N GLU A 60 -20.24 26.67 21.01
CA GLU A 60 -19.16 27.54 20.60
C GLU A 60 -18.49 26.86 19.40
N PRO A 61 -18.24 27.57 18.28
CA PRO A 61 -17.62 26.95 17.11
C PRO A 61 -16.31 26.34 17.57
N GLU A 62 -16.25 25.01 17.53
CA GLU A 62 -15.08 24.26 17.95
C GLU A 62 -13.90 24.84 17.17
N PRO A 63 -12.83 25.32 17.84
CA PRO A 63 -11.70 25.87 17.14
C PRO A 63 -11.21 24.79 16.18
N GLU A 64 -11.18 25.11 14.88
CA GLU A 64 -10.73 24.14 13.89
C GLU A 64 -9.40 23.56 14.38
N PRO A 65 -9.31 22.23 14.56
CA PRO A 65 -8.07 21.63 15.02
C PRO A 65 -6.96 22.14 14.09
N PRO A 66 -5.81 22.58 14.63
CA PRO A 66 -4.72 23.00 13.78
C PRO A 66 -4.47 21.88 12.76
N PRO A 67 -4.25 22.21 11.47
CA PRO A 67 -4.03 21.20 10.45
C PRO A 67 -2.93 20.29 10.98
N VAL A 68 -3.28 19.04 11.28
CA VAL A 68 -2.30 18.06 11.71
C VAL A 68 -1.26 18.04 10.62
N PRO A 69 0.03 18.33 10.91
CA PRO A 69 1.06 18.19 9.89
C PRO A 69 0.97 16.74 9.45
N VAL A 70 0.51 16.55 8.21
CA VAL A 70 0.33 15.23 7.64
C VAL A 70 1.73 14.71 7.38
N THR A 71 2.42 14.22 8.41
CA THR A 71 3.49 13.26 8.21
C THR A 71 2.77 12.06 7.65
N SER A 72 2.53 12.03 6.33
CA SER A 72 1.80 10.94 5.70
C SER A 72 2.56 9.67 6.03
N PRO A 73 2.05 8.79 6.91
CA PRO A 73 2.76 7.58 7.31
C PRO A 73 3.07 6.70 6.09
N GLU A 74 2.27 6.85 5.03
CA GLU A 74 2.51 6.29 3.72
C GLU A 74 3.82 6.75 3.09
N ARG A 75 4.19 8.04 3.14
CA ARG A 75 5.45 8.55 2.55
C ARG A 75 6.67 7.96 3.24
N VAL A 76 6.61 7.85 4.57
CA VAL A 76 7.65 7.19 5.38
C VAL A 76 7.79 5.72 4.96
N LEU A 77 6.67 5.01 4.87
CA LEU A 77 6.66 3.61 4.46
C LEU A 77 7.16 3.41 3.03
N THR A 78 6.76 4.27 2.09
CA THR A 78 7.23 4.22 0.70
C THR A 78 8.74 4.41 0.61
N LEU A 79 9.31 5.42 1.31
CA LEU A 79 10.75 5.63 1.31
C LEU A 79 11.48 4.46 1.97
N HIS A 80 10.98 3.95 3.10
CA HIS A 80 11.54 2.77 3.77
C HIS A 80 11.57 1.55 2.84
N ASN A 81 10.46 1.25 2.15
CA ASN A 81 10.39 0.14 1.21
C ASN A 81 11.38 0.31 0.04
N ARG A 82 11.55 1.54 -0.45
CA ARG A 82 12.51 1.85 -1.51
C ARG A 82 13.95 1.61 -1.06
N LEU A 83 14.31 2.02 0.15
CA LEU A 83 15.62 1.73 0.73
C LEU A 83 15.86 0.23 0.86
N SER A 84 14.86 -0.51 1.34
CA SER A 84 14.91 -1.97 1.45
C SER A 84 15.11 -2.68 0.09
N LEU A 85 14.41 -2.23 -0.96
CA LEU A 85 14.57 -2.76 -2.32
C LEU A 85 15.97 -2.51 -2.91
N MET A 86 16.63 -1.43 -2.49
CA MET A 86 18.02 -1.13 -2.87
C MET A 86 19.05 -1.90 -2.03
N GLY A 87 18.60 -2.77 -1.12
CA GLY A 87 19.46 -3.48 -0.18
C GLY A 87 20.08 -2.57 0.86
N ILE A 88 19.48 -1.41 1.16
CA ILE A 88 19.97 -0.47 2.16
C ILE A 88 19.29 -0.79 3.50
N PRO A 89 20.04 -1.20 4.54
CA PRO A 89 19.45 -1.57 5.81
C PRO A 89 19.10 -0.32 6.64
N ALA A 90 17.89 0.18 6.47
CA ALA A 90 17.30 1.23 7.30
C ALA A 90 16.42 0.58 8.40
N ILE A 91 16.62 0.97 9.65
CA ILE A 91 15.81 0.52 10.80
C ILE A 91 14.67 1.50 11.13
N GLY A 92 14.79 2.74 10.69
CA GLY A 92 13.79 3.78 10.89
C GLY A 92 13.91 4.88 9.85
N VAL A 93 12.78 5.45 9.45
CA VAL A 93 12.70 6.59 8.55
C VAL A 93 11.73 7.60 9.17
N ALA A 94 12.15 8.85 9.26
CA ALA A 94 11.33 9.98 9.68
C ALA A 94 11.60 11.16 8.75
N ARG A 95 10.73 12.18 8.75
CA ARG A 95 10.87 13.33 7.83
C ARG A 95 12.20 14.07 7.97
N ASP A 96 12.84 13.99 9.12
CA ASP A 96 14.07 14.71 9.49
C ASP A 96 15.29 13.79 9.66
N ARG A 97 15.13 12.46 9.61
CA ARG A 97 16.26 11.52 9.77
C ARG A 97 16.02 10.14 9.17
N ILE A 98 17.13 9.45 8.85
CA ILE A 98 17.17 8.01 8.60
C ILE A 98 18.01 7.35 9.69
N ASP A 99 17.42 6.37 10.36
CA ASP A 99 18.10 5.51 11.32
C ASP A 99 18.58 4.25 10.56
N PHE A 100 19.89 4.02 10.50
CA PHE A 100 20.51 2.92 9.75
C PHE A 100 20.87 1.74 10.65
N GLY A 101 20.82 0.52 10.11
CA GLY A 101 21.37 -0.68 10.72
C GLY A 101 22.89 -0.59 10.90
N ALA A 102 23.42 -1.42 11.80
CA ALA A 102 24.87 -1.50 12.06
C ALA A 102 25.66 -1.99 10.84
N GLU A 103 24.99 -2.75 9.98
CA GLU A 103 25.49 -3.38 8.76
C GLU A 103 25.46 -2.45 7.53
N ALA A 104 24.85 -1.26 7.62
CA ALA A 104 24.81 -0.31 6.50
C ALA A 104 26.21 0.24 6.19
N THR A 105 26.70 -0.03 4.98
CA THR A 105 27.98 0.46 4.47
C THR A 105 27.93 1.96 4.15
N GLU A 106 29.09 2.62 4.11
CA GLU A 106 29.17 4.06 3.78
C GLU A 106 28.55 4.40 2.41
N PRO A 107 28.79 3.62 1.33
CA PRO A 107 28.11 3.87 0.06
C PRO A 107 26.58 3.77 0.12
N GLN A 108 26.05 2.82 0.92
CA GLN A 108 24.60 2.68 1.12
C GLN A 108 24.02 3.87 1.89
N ARG A 109 24.71 4.35 2.94
CA ARG A 109 24.31 5.54 3.70
C ARG A 109 24.30 6.79 2.83
N ALA A 110 25.33 6.98 2.01
CA ALA A 110 25.40 8.09 1.07
C ALA A 110 24.25 8.03 0.05
N THR A 111 23.96 6.85 -0.50
CA THR A 111 22.84 6.64 -1.44
C THR A 111 21.49 6.93 -0.79
N ALA A 112 21.27 6.44 0.42
CA ALA A 112 20.03 6.69 1.16
C ALA A 112 19.85 8.16 1.50
N THR A 113 20.93 8.84 1.90
CA THR A 113 20.90 10.28 2.21
C THR A 113 20.56 11.09 0.96
N ALA A 114 21.19 10.78 -0.18
CA ALA A 114 20.86 11.44 -1.44
C ALA A 114 19.40 11.21 -1.86
N LEU A 115 18.87 10.00 -1.66
CA LEU A 115 17.47 9.69 -1.93
C LEU A 115 16.53 10.46 -0.97
N PHE A 116 16.89 10.53 0.30
CA PHE A 116 16.15 11.23 1.34
C PHE A 116 16.05 12.73 1.06
N ASP A 117 17.17 13.35 0.70
CA ASP A 117 17.23 14.78 0.37
C ASP A 117 16.42 15.11 -0.89
N ALA A 118 16.38 14.18 -1.85
CA ALA A 118 15.57 14.30 -3.05
C ALA A 118 14.09 13.90 -2.84
N TRP A 119 13.72 13.41 -1.65
CA TRP A 119 12.37 12.92 -1.40
C TRP A 119 11.41 14.08 -1.13
N ASP A 120 10.40 14.23 -2.00
CA ASP A 120 9.37 15.26 -1.82
C ASP A 120 8.40 14.87 -0.70
N TRP A 121 8.71 15.23 0.54
CA TRP A 121 7.86 14.91 1.69
C TRP A 121 6.43 15.46 1.59
N ASP A 122 6.22 16.49 0.76
CA ASP A 122 4.94 17.16 0.61
C ASP A 122 4.22 16.76 -0.70
N ALA A 123 4.76 15.77 -1.42
CA ALA A 123 4.11 15.23 -2.61
C ALA A 123 2.70 14.72 -2.28
N PRO A 124 1.70 15.01 -3.13
CA PRO A 124 0.35 14.51 -2.90
C PRO A 124 0.32 12.98 -2.84
N PRO A 125 -0.62 12.39 -2.09
CA PRO A 125 -0.76 10.94 -2.01
C PRO A 125 -0.98 10.36 -3.42
N VAL A 126 -0.43 9.15 -3.66
CA VAL A 126 -0.59 8.47 -4.95
C VAL A 126 -2.03 7.95 -5.03
N PRO A 127 -2.81 8.35 -6.05
CA PRO A 127 -4.14 7.80 -6.24
C PRO A 127 -4.08 6.27 -6.44
N ALA A 128 -4.88 5.52 -5.70
CA ALA A 128 -4.96 4.07 -5.87
C ALA A 128 -5.53 3.68 -7.26
N GLN A 129 -6.35 4.55 -7.84
CA GLN A 129 -6.98 4.36 -9.14
C GLN A 129 -7.14 5.72 -9.84
N VAL A 130 -7.05 5.70 -11.17
CA VAL A 130 -7.38 6.83 -12.05
C VAL A 130 -8.24 6.34 -13.22
N THR A 131 -8.98 7.23 -13.88
CA THR A 131 -9.67 6.86 -15.11
C THR A 131 -8.66 6.61 -16.24
N ALA A 132 -8.99 5.75 -17.19
CA ALA A 132 -8.10 5.51 -18.32
C ALA A 132 -7.87 6.77 -19.17
N THR A 133 -8.87 7.64 -19.28
CA THR A 133 -8.69 8.95 -19.96
C THR A 133 -7.63 9.79 -19.28
N GLN A 134 -7.68 9.94 -17.96
CA GLN A 134 -6.69 10.67 -17.17
C GLN A 134 -5.28 10.09 -17.33
N ALA A 135 -5.16 8.76 -17.23
CA ALA A 135 -3.87 8.10 -17.36
C ALA A 135 -3.28 8.23 -18.77
N LYS A 136 -4.10 8.07 -19.81
CA LYS A 136 -3.67 8.25 -21.20
C LYS A 136 -3.24 9.70 -21.47
N LEU A 137 -3.94 10.70 -20.92
CA LEU A 137 -3.51 12.11 -21.00
C LEU A 137 -2.18 12.35 -20.28
N ALA A 138 -1.96 11.77 -19.10
CA ALA A 138 -0.67 11.85 -18.41
C ALA A 138 0.47 11.20 -19.21
N LEU A 139 0.21 10.07 -19.87
CA LEU A 139 1.18 9.43 -20.77
C LEU A 139 1.48 10.27 -22.01
N ILE A 140 0.51 11.02 -22.55
CA ILE A 140 0.71 11.96 -23.65
C ILE A 140 1.64 13.09 -23.20
N ASP A 141 1.38 13.69 -22.04
CA ASP A 141 2.22 14.75 -21.48
C ASP A 141 3.65 14.27 -21.16
N ALA A 142 3.79 13.01 -20.77
CA ALA A 142 5.09 12.36 -20.56
C ALA A 142 5.79 11.94 -21.87
N GLY A 143 5.14 12.08 -23.03
CA GLY A 143 5.69 11.63 -24.32
C GLY A 143 5.81 10.11 -24.45
N LEU A 144 5.10 9.33 -23.62
CA LEU A 144 5.18 7.87 -23.57
C LEU A 144 4.01 7.19 -24.29
N TYR A 145 2.90 7.90 -24.53
CA TYR A 145 1.66 7.29 -25.03
C TYR A 145 1.84 6.48 -26.31
N GLU A 146 2.45 7.05 -27.35
CA GLU A 146 2.61 6.37 -28.64
C GLU A 146 3.46 5.11 -28.51
N ALA A 147 4.54 5.16 -27.74
CA ALA A 147 5.42 4.03 -27.55
C ALA A 147 4.71 2.88 -26.81
N VAL A 148 3.92 3.21 -25.79
CA VAL A 148 3.12 2.24 -25.04
C VAL A 148 2.04 1.60 -25.91
N ASP A 149 1.28 2.39 -26.66
CA ASP A 149 0.20 1.87 -27.50
C ASP A 149 0.73 0.97 -28.64
N VAL A 150 1.86 1.33 -29.24
CA VAL A 150 2.55 0.48 -30.23
C VAL A 150 2.99 -0.84 -29.61
N TRP A 151 3.57 -0.81 -28.40
CA TRP A 151 3.99 -2.03 -27.72
C TRP A 151 2.80 -2.95 -27.39
N ILE A 152 1.70 -2.40 -26.88
CA ILE A 152 0.49 -3.17 -26.56
C ILE A 152 -0.09 -3.81 -27.82
N THR A 153 -0.15 -3.05 -28.92
CA THR A 153 -0.60 -3.56 -30.22
C THR A 153 0.28 -4.70 -30.71
N GLY A 154 1.60 -4.60 -30.54
CA GLY A 154 2.53 -5.69 -30.87
C GLY A 154 2.33 -6.91 -29.97
N ALA A 155 2.15 -6.69 -28.67
CA ALA A 155 1.97 -7.75 -27.68
C ALA A 155 0.70 -8.58 -27.94
N GLU A 156 -0.38 -7.99 -28.44
CA GLU A 156 -1.62 -8.72 -28.80
C GLU A 156 -1.40 -9.89 -29.75
N ALA A 157 -0.38 -9.83 -30.61
CA ALA A 157 -0.06 -10.91 -31.53
C ALA A 157 0.64 -12.10 -30.85
N GLU A 158 1.12 -11.93 -29.61
CA GLU A 158 1.79 -12.96 -28.84
C GLU A 158 0.79 -13.84 -28.06
N GLN A 159 1.21 -15.07 -27.73
CA GLN A 159 0.46 -15.93 -26.84
C GLN A 159 0.28 -15.23 -25.48
N ASP A 160 -0.97 -15.11 -25.03
CA ASP A 160 -1.39 -14.41 -23.80
C ASP A 160 -1.26 -12.88 -23.79
N GLY A 161 -0.84 -12.24 -24.89
CA GLY A 161 -0.65 -10.79 -24.92
C GLY A 161 -1.95 -9.97 -24.98
N PHE A 162 -3.07 -10.59 -25.36
CA PHE A 162 -4.39 -9.95 -25.37
C PHE A 162 -4.80 -9.38 -24.00
N ARG A 163 -4.29 -9.94 -22.89
CA ARG A 163 -4.56 -9.42 -21.55
C ARG A 163 -4.10 -7.97 -21.34
N TYR A 164 -3.02 -7.56 -22.01
CA TYR A 164 -2.53 -6.18 -21.91
C TYR A 164 -3.50 -5.20 -22.56
N ARG A 165 -4.09 -5.54 -23.70
CA ARG A 165 -5.13 -4.72 -24.34
C ARG A 165 -6.37 -4.58 -23.46
N VAL A 166 -6.83 -5.68 -22.85
CA VAL A 166 -7.98 -5.66 -21.93
C VAL A 166 -7.77 -4.66 -20.79
N VAL A 167 -6.59 -4.65 -20.17
CA VAL A 167 -6.28 -3.70 -19.08
C VAL A 167 -6.08 -2.28 -19.62
N TRP A 168 -5.46 -2.13 -20.78
CA TRP A 168 -5.27 -0.83 -21.44
C TRP A 168 -6.58 -0.12 -21.81
N ASP A 169 -7.61 -0.89 -22.16
CA ASP A 169 -8.94 -0.39 -22.53
C ASP A 169 -9.93 -0.34 -21.36
N ALA A 170 -9.54 -0.83 -20.18
CA ALA A 170 -10.37 -0.76 -18.98
C ALA A 170 -10.71 0.70 -18.64
N SER A 171 -11.92 0.96 -18.14
CA SER A 171 -12.35 2.33 -17.82
C SER A 171 -11.53 2.98 -16.70
N ASN A 172 -10.97 2.16 -15.80
CA ASN A 172 -10.17 2.61 -14.67
C ASN A 172 -8.88 1.79 -14.59
N TRP A 173 -7.79 2.46 -14.27
CA TRP A 173 -6.47 1.87 -14.07
C TRP A 173 -6.13 1.88 -12.59
N SER A 174 -5.82 0.70 -12.04
CA SER A 174 -5.38 0.54 -10.65
C SER A 174 -3.87 0.58 -10.55
N ARG A 175 -3.32 1.29 -9.56
CA ARG A 175 -1.88 1.31 -9.28
C ARG A 175 -1.33 -0.08 -8.94
N THR A 176 -2.18 -0.96 -8.42
CA THR A 176 -1.85 -2.34 -8.06
C THR A 176 -2.07 -3.34 -9.20
N SER A 177 -2.47 -2.90 -10.40
CA SER A 177 -2.62 -3.80 -11.56
C SER A 177 -1.26 -4.40 -11.95
N ARG A 178 -1.21 -5.74 -11.96
CA ARG A 178 -0.02 -6.48 -12.38
C ARG A 178 0.36 -6.17 -13.82
N GLU A 179 -0.61 -6.16 -14.73
CA GLU A 179 -0.42 -5.93 -16.16
C GLU A 179 0.12 -4.51 -16.43
N LEU A 180 -0.41 -3.48 -15.77
CA LEU A 180 0.10 -2.12 -15.91
C LEU A 180 1.54 -1.99 -15.39
N ASN A 181 1.87 -2.68 -14.29
CA ASN A 181 3.24 -2.72 -13.77
C ASN A 181 4.20 -3.48 -14.71
N GLU A 182 3.73 -4.55 -15.35
CA GLU A 182 4.50 -5.26 -16.39
C GLU A 182 4.72 -4.37 -17.62
N ILE A 183 3.70 -3.63 -18.08
CA ILE A 183 3.82 -2.63 -19.15
C ILE A 183 4.86 -1.58 -18.77
N ALA A 184 4.73 -0.96 -17.60
CA ALA A 184 5.66 0.06 -17.11
C ALA A 184 7.11 -0.45 -17.07
N GLY A 185 7.31 -1.68 -16.60
CA GLY A 185 8.62 -2.34 -16.59
C GLY A 185 9.25 -2.52 -17.97
N LYS A 186 8.45 -2.73 -19.04
CA LYS A 186 8.97 -2.80 -20.42
C LYS A 186 9.57 -1.48 -20.92
N PHE A 187 9.10 -0.37 -20.37
CA PHE A 187 9.62 0.97 -20.67
C PHE A 187 10.71 1.42 -19.68
N GLY A 188 11.15 0.53 -18.79
CA GLY A 188 12.14 0.85 -17.76
C GLY A 188 11.64 1.84 -16.71
N LEU A 189 10.32 1.99 -16.57
CA LEU A 189 9.75 2.83 -15.52
C LEU A 189 9.91 2.15 -14.17
N THR A 190 10.43 2.91 -13.22
CA THR A 190 10.52 2.51 -11.81
C THR A 190 9.19 2.77 -11.10
N ASP A 191 8.92 2.07 -10.00
CA ASP A 191 7.72 2.30 -9.18
C ASP A 191 7.45 3.77 -8.84
N PRO A 192 8.46 4.58 -8.45
CA PRO A 192 8.28 6.02 -8.23
C PRO A 192 7.83 6.78 -9.47
N GLN A 193 8.34 6.42 -10.65
CA GLN A 193 7.92 7.08 -11.90
C GLN A 193 6.48 6.69 -12.26
N VAL A 194 6.06 5.46 -11.97
CA VAL A 194 4.66 5.05 -12.11
C VAL A 194 3.79 5.84 -11.12
N ASP A 195 4.22 6.00 -9.87
CA ASP A 195 3.52 6.83 -8.89
C ASP A 195 3.37 8.29 -9.35
N ASP A 196 4.43 8.86 -9.93
CA ASP A 196 4.43 10.21 -10.48
C ASP A 196 3.44 10.35 -11.64
N LEU A 197 3.34 9.33 -12.52
CA LEU A 197 2.33 9.28 -13.59
C LEU A 197 0.91 9.21 -13.03
N PHE A 198 0.67 8.45 -11.96
CA PHE A 198 -0.65 8.38 -11.31
C PHE A 198 -1.02 9.72 -10.66
N ARG A 199 -0.08 10.40 -10.00
CA ARG A 199 -0.31 11.75 -9.46
C ARG A 199 -0.59 12.76 -10.57
N LEU A 200 0.17 12.71 -11.67
CA LEU A 200 -0.05 13.56 -12.84
C LEU A 200 -1.42 13.31 -13.46
N ALA A 201 -1.82 12.04 -13.60
CA ALA A 201 -3.13 11.65 -14.13
C ALA A 201 -4.29 12.20 -13.29
N ALA A 202 -4.18 12.22 -11.96
CA ALA A 202 -5.21 12.79 -11.11
C ALA A 202 -5.40 14.32 -11.26
N THR A 203 -4.48 15.01 -11.95
CA THR A 203 -4.64 16.44 -12.29
C THR A 203 -5.32 16.68 -13.64
N LYS A 204 -5.64 15.62 -14.39
CA LYS A 204 -6.30 15.67 -15.70
C LYS A 204 -7.81 15.54 -15.57
#